data_AF-A0A957EMC1-F1
#
_entry.id   AF-A0A957EMC1-F1
#
_cell.length_a   1.000
_cell.length_b   1.000
_cell.length_c   1.000
_cell.angle_alpha   90.00
_cell.angle_beta   90.00
_cell.angle_gamma   90.00
#
_symmetry.space_group_name_H-M   'P 1'
#
loop_
_entity.id
_entity.type
_entity.pdbx_description
1 polymer ?
#
loop_
_entity_poly.entity_id
_entity_poly.type
_entity_poly.pdbx_seq_one_letter_code
_entity_poly.pdbx_strand_id
1 'polypeptide(L)'
;MSTTKQNLLVDLLIVSGFLFASQPHFTGMAIHEWLSLGLGVGFLTHILLHWRWVYESTRRFFGKLARQSRVNYILNLALLVAFTLIIFSGLMISEEILPLLGLQGVQGGVWKWLHTTSADLVVWLVGLHIALHWKWIVNAVKKYLFGWLPKLPRRQVAAVKHSEMPM
;
A
#
# COMPACT_ATOMS: atom_id res chain seq x y z
N MET A 1 13.41 -15.91 -3.90
CA MET A 1 12.93 -14.63 -4.52
C MET A 1 13.63 -13.47 -3.80
N SER A 2 13.96 -12.34 -4.43
CA SER A 2 14.56 -11.22 -3.69
C SER A 2 13.54 -10.59 -2.74
N THR A 3 13.98 -10.15 -1.56
CA THR A 3 13.09 -9.55 -0.54
C THR A 3 12.29 -8.37 -1.09
N THR A 4 12.91 -7.51 -1.89
CA THR A 4 12.20 -6.38 -2.53
C THR A 4 11.12 -6.85 -3.51
N LYS A 5 11.35 -7.93 -4.27
CA LYS A 5 10.35 -8.47 -5.19
C LYS A 5 9.18 -9.07 -4.43
N GLN A 6 9.43 -9.75 -3.30
CA GLN A 6 8.39 -10.28 -2.43
C GLN A 6 7.52 -9.17 -1.85
N ASN A 7 8.15 -8.13 -1.28
CA ASN A 7 7.42 -7.00 -0.70
C ASN A 7 6.59 -6.29 -1.78
N LEU A 8 7.17 -6.03 -2.95
CA LEU A 8 6.43 -5.43 -4.07
C LEU A 8 5.22 -6.26 -4.50
N LEU A 9 5.35 -7.59 -4.53
CA LEU A 9 4.21 -8.47 -4.87
C LEU A 9 3.09 -8.37 -3.84
N VAL A 10 3.44 -8.42 -2.55
CA VAL A 10 2.46 -8.27 -1.45
C VAL A 10 1.78 -6.90 -1.53
N ASP A 11 2.54 -5.83 -1.74
CA ASP A 11 2.01 -4.47 -1.84
C ASP A 11 1.07 -4.32 -3.03
N LEU A 12 1.40 -4.92 -4.19
CA LEU A 12 0.54 -4.93 -5.36
C LEU A 12 -0.76 -5.70 -5.10
N LEU A 13 -0.70 -6.86 -4.46
CA LEU A 13 -1.89 -7.63 -4.10
C LEU A 13 -2.79 -6.86 -3.13
N ILE A 14 -2.21 -6.19 -2.14
CA ILE A 14 -2.95 -5.37 -1.18
C ILE A 14 -3.60 -4.18 -1.88
N VAL A 15 -2.86 -3.42 -2.69
CA VAL A 15 -3.42 -2.26 -3.41
C VAL A 15 -4.52 -2.69 -4.38
N SER A 16 -4.32 -3.78 -5.13
CA SER A 16 -5.35 -4.31 -6.03
C SER A 16 -6.59 -4.74 -5.25
N GLY A 17 -6.44 -5.54 -4.20
CA GLY A 17 -7.56 -5.97 -3.36
C GLY A 17 -8.30 -4.78 -2.75
N PHE A 18 -7.57 -3.76 -2.28
CA PHE A 18 -8.12 -2.54 -1.69
C PHE A 18 -8.99 -1.80 -2.70
N LEU A 19 -8.52 -1.60 -3.93
CA LEU A 19 -9.30 -0.93 -4.98
C LEU A 19 -10.63 -1.64 -5.28
N PHE A 20 -10.64 -2.98 -5.32
CA PHE A 20 -11.88 -3.74 -5.51
C PHE A 20 -12.79 -3.70 -4.28
N ALA A 21 -12.22 -3.83 -3.07
CA ALA A 21 -12.96 -3.76 -1.83
C ALA A 21 -13.59 -2.37 -1.61
N SER A 22 -12.95 -1.29 -2.06
CA SER A 22 -13.47 0.07 -1.98
C SER A 22 -14.66 0.35 -2.91
N GLN A 23 -15.10 -0.61 -3.74
CA GLN A 23 -16.24 -0.46 -4.65
C GLN A 23 -17.29 -1.56 -4.44
N PRO A 24 -17.95 -1.61 -3.26
CA PRO A 24 -18.94 -2.64 -2.94
C PRO A 24 -20.16 -2.63 -3.88
N HIS A 25 -20.48 -1.48 -4.50
CA HIS A 25 -21.56 -1.39 -5.49
C HIS A 25 -21.25 -2.18 -6.78
N PHE A 26 -19.97 -2.35 -7.10
CA PHE A 26 -19.52 -3.12 -8.27
C PHE A 26 -19.25 -4.58 -7.91
N THR A 27 -18.67 -4.84 -6.73
CA THR A 27 -18.29 -6.21 -6.31
C THR A 27 -19.43 -6.97 -5.64
N GLY A 28 -20.41 -6.29 -5.06
CA GLY A 28 -21.45 -6.89 -4.21
C GLY A 28 -20.96 -7.13 -2.78
N MET A 29 -21.91 -7.22 -1.83
CA MET A 29 -21.59 -7.27 -0.40
C MET A 29 -20.76 -8.49 0.00
N ALA A 30 -21.12 -9.68 -0.48
CA ALA A 30 -20.35 -10.89 -0.16
C ALA A 30 -18.89 -10.79 -0.61
N ILE A 31 -18.64 -10.35 -1.85
CA ILE A 31 -17.27 -10.20 -2.37
C ILE A 31 -16.53 -9.09 -1.60
N HIS A 32 -17.19 -7.96 -1.29
CA HIS A 32 -16.62 -6.91 -0.47
C HIS A 32 -16.15 -7.43 0.89
N GLU A 33 -16.96 -8.22 1.59
CA GLU A 33 -16.61 -8.76 2.91
C GLU A 33 -15.43 -9.75 2.81
N TRP A 34 -15.49 -10.71 1.89
CA TRP A 34 -14.42 -11.69 1.71
C TRP A 34 -13.10 -11.05 1.26
N LEU A 35 -13.15 -10.09 0.34
CA LEU A 35 -11.98 -9.31 -0.06
C LEU A 35 -11.43 -8.50 1.12
N SER A 36 -12.30 -7.88 1.93
CA SER A 36 -11.89 -7.09 3.09
C SER A 36 -11.23 -7.95 4.17
N LEU A 37 -11.73 -9.17 4.40
CA LEU A 37 -11.08 -10.12 5.29
C LEU A 37 -9.70 -10.53 4.76
N GLY A 38 -9.60 -10.84 3.47
CA GLY A 38 -8.33 -11.13 2.80
C GLY A 38 -7.34 -9.97 2.87
N LEU A 39 -7.83 -8.73 2.72
CA LEU A 39 -7.04 -7.52 2.89
C LEU A 39 -6.54 -7.36 4.33
N GLY A 40 -7.34 -7.72 5.33
CA GLY A 40 -6.89 -7.75 6.72
C GLY A 40 -5.69 -8.68 6.91
N VAL A 41 -5.74 -9.88 6.34
CA VAL A 41 -4.62 -10.84 6.37
C VAL A 41 -3.40 -10.30 5.60
N GLY A 42 -3.62 -9.73 4.42
CA GLY A 42 -2.56 -9.13 3.61
C GLY A 42 -1.88 -7.96 4.34
N PHE A 43 -2.66 -7.09 4.98
CA PHE A 43 -2.19 -5.96 5.76
C PHE A 43 -1.36 -6.39 6.97
N LEU A 44 -1.81 -7.38 7.73
CA LEU A 44 -1.03 -7.98 8.82
C LEU A 44 0.29 -8.56 8.29
N THR A 45 0.25 -9.25 7.17
CA THR A 45 1.45 -9.79 6.51
C THR A 45 2.43 -8.67 6.13
N HIS A 46 1.94 -7.57 5.55
CA HIS A 46 2.74 -6.40 5.22
C HIS A 46 3.44 -5.83 6.47
N ILE A 47 2.71 -5.64 7.58
CA ILE A 47 3.31 -5.14 8.83
C ILE A 47 4.40 -6.09 9.32
N LEU A 48 4.15 -7.40 9.33
CA LEU A 48 5.12 -8.39 9.80
C LEU A 48 6.40 -8.41 8.94
N LEU A 49 6.26 -8.34 7.62
CA LEU A 49 7.41 -8.24 6.70
C LEU A 49 8.23 -6.97 6.94
N HIS A 50 7.58 -5.89 7.39
CA HIS A 50 8.20 -4.60 7.65
C HIS A 50 8.45 -4.33 9.15
N TRP A 51 8.30 -5.33 10.03
CA TRP A 51 8.33 -5.14 11.48
C TRP A 51 9.63 -4.52 11.99
N ARG A 52 10.77 -4.93 11.44
CA ARG A 52 12.08 -4.36 11.79
C ARG A 52 12.15 -2.86 11.48
N TRP A 53 11.61 -2.44 10.34
CA TRP A 53 11.56 -1.03 9.98
C TRP A 53 10.65 -0.24 10.93
N VAL A 54 9.50 -0.81 11.32
CA VAL A 54 8.59 -0.20 12.31
C VAL A 54 9.33 0.01 13.63
N TYR A 55 9.90 -1.05 14.19
CA TYR A 55 10.64 -1.01 15.45
C TYR A 55 11.80 0.00 15.44
N GLU A 56 12.63 0.00 14.40
CA GLU A 56 13.77 0.92 14.28
C GLU A 56 13.29 2.38 14.12
N SER A 57 12.24 2.61 13.33
CA SER A 57 11.65 3.94 13.14
C SER A 57 11.04 4.47 14.43
N THR A 58 10.31 3.65 15.18
CA THR A 58 9.72 4.01 16.48
C THR A 58 10.80 4.39 17.49
N ARG A 59 11.86 3.58 17.62
CA ARG A 59 12.97 3.87 18.55
C ARG A 59 13.69 5.18 18.22
N ARG A 60 13.83 5.50 16.94
CA ARG A 60 14.57 6.69 16.48
C ARG A 60 13.69 7.92 16.33
N PHE A 61 12.37 7.81 16.53
CA PHE A 61 11.42 8.89 16.29
C PHE A 61 11.74 10.14 17.12
N PHE A 62 12.01 9.97 18.42
CA PHE A 62 12.41 11.05 19.33
C PHE A 62 13.89 11.45 19.21
N GLY A 63 14.67 10.74 18.37
CA GLY A 63 16.07 11.04 18.10
C GLY A 63 16.29 11.93 16.87
N LYS A 64 17.56 12.00 16.42
CA LYS A 64 17.93 12.66 15.16
C LYS A 64 17.47 11.81 13.99
N LEU A 65 16.31 12.14 13.42
CA LEU A 65 15.76 11.52 12.22
C LEU A 65 15.51 12.58 11.15
N ALA A 66 15.86 12.27 9.90
CA ALA A 66 15.61 13.17 8.78
C ALA A 66 14.12 13.53 8.70
N ARG A 67 13.80 14.79 8.34
CA ARG A 67 12.41 15.27 8.27
C ARG A 67 11.53 14.38 7.39
N GLN A 68 12.04 13.96 6.23
CA GLN A 68 11.33 13.07 5.32
C GLN A 68 10.96 11.74 5.99
N SER A 69 11.90 11.14 6.74
CA SER A 69 11.66 9.88 7.44
C SER A 69 10.64 10.03 8.57
N ARG A 70 10.58 11.19 9.24
CA ARG A 70 9.52 11.49 10.22
C ARG A 70 8.14 11.60 9.57
N VAL A 71 8.04 12.29 8.44
CA VAL A 71 6.77 12.41 7.68
C VAL A 71 6.29 11.03 7.23
N ASN A 72 7.18 10.22 6.63
CA ASN A 72 6.84 8.87 6.21
C ASN A 72 6.40 7.99 7.40
N TYR A 73 7.07 8.11 8.55
CA TYR A 73 6.69 7.37 9.75
C TYR A 73 5.31 7.79 10.27
N ILE A 74 5.03 9.10 10.36
CA ILE A 74 3.71 9.61 10.79
C ILE A 74 2.62 9.14 9.84
N LEU A 75 2.85 9.21 8.53
CA LEU A 75 1.90 8.72 7.53
C LEU A 75 1.64 7.22 7.68
N ASN A 76 2.68 6.41 7.85
CA ASN A 76 2.54 4.97 8.04
C ASN A 76 1.84 4.62 9.36
N LEU A 77 2.05 5.42 10.42
CA LEU A 77 1.32 5.26 11.67
C LEU A 77 -0.16 5.63 11.52
N ALA A 78 -0.47 6.71 10.78
CA ALA A 78 -1.85 7.09 10.48
C ALA A 78 -2.56 6.01 9.65
N LEU A 79 -1.88 5.45 8.64
CA LEU A 79 -2.36 4.30 7.88
C LEU A 79 -2.58 3.08 8.78
N LEU A 80 -1.66 2.79 9.70
CA LEU A 80 -1.81 1.67 10.63
C LEU A 80 -3.08 1.77 11.45
N VAL A 81 -3.33 2.95 12.02
CA VAL A 81 -4.54 3.21 12.82
C VAL A 81 -5.79 3.15 11.94
N ALA A 82 -5.80 3.82 10.80
CA ALA A 82 -6.97 3.89 9.92
C ALA A 82 -7.34 2.52 9.34
N PHE A 83 -6.36 1.71 8.92
CA PHE A 83 -6.61 0.33 8.48
C PHE A 83 -7.11 -0.56 9.61
N THR A 84 -6.58 -0.41 10.82
CA THR A 84 -7.09 -1.16 11.99
C THR A 84 -8.55 -0.82 12.26
N LEU A 85 -8.91 0.46 12.21
CA LEU A 85 -10.28 0.93 12.43
C LEU A 85 -11.24 0.45 11.35
N ILE A 86 -10.92 0.59 10.05
CA ILE A 86 -11.80 0.15 8.96
C ILE A 86 -12.00 -1.38 8.97
N ILE A 87 -10.94 -2.17 9.21
CA ILE A 87 -11.04 -3.63 9.27
C ILE A 87 -11.92 -4.04 10.46
N PHE A 88 -11.62 -3.51 11.65
CA PHE A 88 -12.35 -3.90 12.85
C PHE A 88 -13.83 -3.49 12.78
N SER A 89 -14.11 -2.25 12.40
CA SER A 89 -15.50 -1.79 12.22
C SER A 89 -16.23 -2.52 11.10
N GLY A 90 -15.54 -2.91 10.02
CA GLY A 90 -16.09 -3.73 8.94
C GLY A 90 -16.47 -5.13 9.40
N LEU A 91 -15.63 -5.76 10.22
CA LEU A 91 -15.96 -7.03 10.85
C LEU A 91 -17.18 -6.90 11.77
N MET A 92 -17.31 -5.82 12.54
CA MET A 92 -18.46 -5.62 13.44
C MET A 92 -19.79 -5.46 12.70
N ILE A 93 -19.80 -4.91 11.49
CA ILE A 93 -21.01 -4.72 10.67
C ILE A 93 -21.21 -5.81 9.61
N SER A 94 -20.40 -6.86 9.61
CA SER A 94 -20.46 -7.94 8.61
C SER A 94 -21.79 -8.68 8.66
N GLU A 95 -22.40 -8.86 7.50
CA GLU A 95 -23.66 -9.56 7.28
C GLU A 95 -23.46 -10.99 6.75
N GLU A 96 -22.30 -11.29 6.15
CA GLU A 96 -22.02 -12.60 5.56
C GLU A 96 -21.03 -13.40 6.41
N ILE A 97 -19.91 -12.81 6.82
CA ILE A 97 -18.83 -13.53 7.53
C ILE A 97 -19.22 -13.86 8.98
N LEU A 98 -19.77 -12.90 9.72
CA LEU A 98 -20.11 -13.14 11.14
C LEU A 98 -21.17 -14.24 11.34
N PRO A 99 -22.28 -14.27 10.57
CA PRO A 99 -23.27 -15.34 10.71
C PRO A 99 -22.71 -16.74 10.42
N LEU A 100 -21.75 -16.87 9.48
CA LEU A 100 -21.06 -18.14 9.22
C LEU A 100 -20.26 -18.65 10.43
N LEU A 101 -19.84 -17.75 11.33
CA LEU A 101 -19.17 -18.08 12.58
C LEU A 101 -20.14 -18.27 13.76
N GLY A 102 -21.46 -18.22 13.52
CA GLY A 102 -22.48 -18.26 14.55
C GLY A 102 -22.59 -16.97 15.37
N LEU A 103 -22.03 -15.87 14.87
CA LEU A 103 -22.06 -14.55 15.50
C LEU A 103 -23.04 -13.64 14.75
N GLN A 104 -23.56 -12.62 15.45
CA GLN A 104 -24.39 -11.59 14.82
C GLN A 104 -23.63 -10.27 14.77
N GLY A 105 -23.65 -9.62 13.61
CA GLY A 105 -23.10 -8.28 13.44
C GLY A 105 -23.84 -7.26 14.31
N VAL A 106 -23.10 -6.26 14.80
CA VAL A 106 -23.65 -5.15 15.57
C VAL A 106 -24.04 -4.07 14.57
N GLN A 107 -25.31 -4.08 14.14
CA GLN A 107 -25.85 -3.11 13.18
C GLN A 107 -26.06 -1.69 13.77
N GLY A 108 -25.24 -1.29 14.74
CA GLY A 108 -25.29 0.04 15.35
C GLY A 108 -24.74 1.12 14.42
N GLY A 109 -25.37 2.29 14.40
CA GLY A 109 -24.96 3.42 13.55
C GLY A 109 -23.51 3.89 13.78
N VAL A 110 -22.96 3.69 14.99
CA VAL A 110 -21.57 4.04 15.32
C VAL A 110 -20.56 3.22 14.52
N TRP A 111 -20.78 1.91 14.36
CA TRP A 111 -19.86 1.04 13.62
C TRP A 111 -19.87 1.35 12.13
N LYS A 112 -21.05 1.57 11.57
CA LYS A 112 -21.20 1.97 10.17
C LYS A 112 -20.54 3.32 9.92
N TRP A 113 -20.77 4.31 10.78
CA TRP A 113 -20.11 5.61 10.70
C TRP A 113 -18.59 5.47 10.76
N LEU A 114 -18.07 4.74 11.76
CA LEU A 114 -16.64 4.50 11.94
C LEU A 114 -16.03 3.81 10.71
N HIS A 115 -16.71 2.80 10.15
CA HIS A 115 -16.28 2.11 8.95
C HIS A 115 -16.21 3.05 7.75
N THR A 116 -17.28 3.80 7.48
CA THR A 116 -17.34 4.73 6.33
C THR A 116 -16.31 5.85 6.45
N THR A 117 -16.17 6.48 7.62
CA THR A 117 -15.22 7.57 7.83
C THR A 117 -13.77 7.05 7.78
N SER A 118 -13.51 5.86 8.32
CA SER A 118 -12.18 5.23 8.20
C SER A 118 -11.89 4.84 6.76
N ALA A 119 -12.87 4.36 6.00
CA ALA A 119 -12.72 4.05 4.58
C ALA A 119 -12.31 5.26 3.76
N ASP A 120 -13.03 6.38 3.91
CA ASP A 120 -12.69 7.65 3.24
C ASP A 120 -11.27 8.10 3.61
N LEU A 121 -10.92 8.04 4.89
CA LEU A 121 -9.59 8.43 5.37
C LEU A 121 -8.49 7.55 4.78
N VAL A 122 -8.69 6.22 4.74
CA VAL A 122 -7.70 5.29 4.18
C VAL A 122 -7.47 5.58 2.70
N VAL A 123 -8.50 5.87 1.90
CA VAL A 123 -8.34 6.24 0.49
C VAL A 123 -7.39 7.44 0.33
N TRP A 124 -7.61 8.50 1.10
CA TRP A 124 -6.74 9.69 1.06
C TRP A 124 -5.30 9.39 1.50
N LEU A 125 -5.13 8.65 2.61
CA LEU A 125 -3.81 8.32 3.14
C LEU A 125 -3.03 7.38 2.20
N VAL A 126 -3.69 6.39 1.60
CA VAL A 126 -3.07 5.48 0.60
C VAL A 126 -2.66 6.26 -0.64
N GLY A 127 -3.51 7.17 -1.13
CA GLY A 127 -3.17 8.05 -2.25
C GLY A 127 -1.92 8.89 -1.96
N LEU A 128 -1.85 9.52 -0.79
CA LEU A 128 -0.68 10.28 -0.36
C LEU A 128 0.57 9.39 -0.23
N HIS A 129 0.43 8.19 0.35
CA HIS A 129 1.52 7.24 0.49
C HIS A 129 2.10 6.84 -0.88
N ILE A 130 1.25 6.47 -1.83
CA ILE A 130 1.67 6.14 -3.19
C ILE A 130 2.36 7.34 -3.85
N ALA A 131 1.81 8.55 -3.70
CA ALA A 131 2.37 9.77 -4.28
C ALA A 131 3.79 10.06 -3.76
N LEU A 132 4.01 9.97 -2.44
CA LEU A 132 5.33 10.17 -1.82
C LEU A 132 6.36 9.13 -2.28
N HIS A 133 5.91 7.91 -2.58
CA HIS A 133 6.76 6.79 -2.98
C HIS A 133 6.81 6.54 -4.50
N TRP A 134 6.15 7.37 -5.31
CA TRP A 134 5.95 7.15 -6.75
C TRP A 134 7.22 6.83 -7.53
N LYS A 135 8.28 7.62 -7.33
CA LYS A 135 9.57 7.42 -8.02
C LYS A 135 10.18 6.05 -7.72
N TRP A 136 10.06 5.59 -6.48
CA TRP A 136 10.56 4.27 -6.09
C TRP A 136 9.70 3.16 -6.72
N ILE A 137 8.37 3.30 -6.66
CA ILE A 137 7.41 2.32 -7.22
C ILE A 137 7.69 2.10 -8.71
N VAL A 138 7.77 3.18 -9.51
CA VAL A 138 8.02 3.09 -10.96
C VAL A 138 9.34 2.37 -11.25
N ASN A 139 10.39 2.66 -10.48
CA ASN A 139 11.69 2.02 -10.66
C ASN A 139 11.67 0.54 -10.25
N ALA A 140 10.98 0.20 -9.16
CA ALA A 140 10.83 -1.17 -8.70
C ALA A 140 10.03 -2.02 -9.70
N VAL A 141 8.91 -1.51 -10.20
CA VAL A 141 8.08 -2.16 -11.23
C VAL A 141 8.88 -2.36 -12.52
N LYS A 142 9.55 -1.32 -13.03
CA LYS A 142 10.40 -1.45 -14.23
C LYS A 142 11.48 -2.51 -14.07
N LYS A 143 12.12 -2.58 -12.90
CA LYS A 143 13.20 -3.53 -12.64
C LYS A 143 12.70 -4.97 -12.47
N TYR A 144 11.65 -5.19 -11.69
CA TYR A 144 11.26 -6.53 -11.24
C TYR A 144 10.12 -7.15 -12.04
N LEU A 145 9.27 -6.34 -12.69
CA LEU A 145 8.17 -6.82 -13.55
C LEU A 145 8.50 -6.72 -15.03
N PHE A 146 9.27 -5.70 -15.45
CA PHE A 146 9.60 -5.45 -16.85
C PHE A 146 11.10 -5.54 -17.17
N GLY A 147 11.93 -5.99 -16.22
CA GLY A 147 13.38 -6.06 -16.40
C GLY A 147 13.85 -7.06 -17.46
N TRP A 148 12.94 -7.90 -17.95
CA TRP A 148 13.15 -8.82 -19.07
C TRP A 148 13.01 -8.16 -20.44
N LEU A 149 12.49 -6.92 -20.52
CA LEU A 149 12.41 -6.19 -21.78
C LEU A 149 13.82 -5.76 -22.24
N PRO A 150 14.14 -5.91 -23.54
CA PRO A 150 15.42 -5.48 -24.07
C PRO A 150 15.58 -3.96 -23.89
N LYS A 151 16.73 -3.54 -23.35
CA LYS A 151 17.06 -2.12 -23.28
C LYS A 151 17.22 -1.59 -24.69
N LEU A 152 16.45 -0.57 -25.06
CA LEU A 152 16.64 0.13 -26.33
C LEU A 152 18.11 0.58 -26.43
N PRO A 153 18.78 0.38 -27.58
CA PRO A 153 20.17 0.80 -27.75
C PRO A 153 20.24 2.30 -27.47
N ARG A 154 21.01 2.66 -26.43
CA ARG A 154 21.24 4.06 -26.08
C ARG A 154 21.98 4.66 -27.27
N ARG A 155 21.29 5.52 -28.04
CA ARG A 155 21.87 6.26 -29.15
C ARG A 155 23.06 7.04 -28.57
N GLN A 156 24.28 6.54 -28.78
CA GLN A 156 25.48 7.30 -28.49
C GLN A 156 25.44 8.43 -29.50
N VAL A 157 25.14 9.64 -29.03
CA VAL A 157 25.36 10.84 -29.82
C VAL A 157 26.87 10.88 -30.00
N ALA A 158 27.35 10.43 -31.16
CA ALA A 158 28.75 10.52 -31.52
C ALA A 158 29.15 11.99 -31.36
N ALA A 159 30.05 12.26 -30.42
CA ALA A 159 30.67 13.57 -30.33
C ALA A 159 31.42 13.76 -31.64
N VAL A 160 30.90 14.63 -32.51
CA VAL A 160 31.58 15.07 -33.72
C VAL A 160 32.83 15.79 -33.23
N LYS A 161 33.96 15.09 -33.27
CA LYS A 161 35.27 15.67 -33.04
C LYS A 161 35.56 16.54 -34.26
N HIS A 162 35.30 17.85 -34.16
CA HIS A 162 35.81 18.82 -35.12
C HIS A 162 37.33 18.88 -34.93
N SER A 163 38.05 17.99 -35.62
CA SER A 163 39.49 18.11 -35.82
C SER A 163 39.72 19.22 -36.83
N GLU A 164 40.23 20.32 -36.28
CA GLU A 164 41.07 21.35 -36.88
C GLU A 164 41.54 21.04 -38.32
N MET A 165 41.12 21.87 -39.27
CA MET A 165 41.70 21.95 -40.62
C MET A 165 42.98 22.80 -40.55
N PRO A 166 44.17 22.25 -40.86
CA PRO A 166 45.30 23.10 -41.22
C PRO A 166 45.10 23.65 -42.65
N MET A 167 45.59 24.88 -42.81
CA MET A 167 45.46 25.80 -43.95
C MET A 167 45.76 25.20 -45.32
#